data_AF-A0A8S3WLA6-F1
#
_entry.id   AF-A0A8S3WLA6-F1
#
_cell.length_a   1.000
_cell.length_b   1.000
_cell.length_c   1.000
_cell.angle_alpha   90.00
_cell.angle_beta   90.00
_cell.angle_gamma   90.00
#
_symmetry.space_group_name_H-M   'P 1'
#
loop_
_entity.id
_entity.type
_entity.pdbx_description
1 polymer ?
#
loop_
_entity_poly.entity_id
_entity_poly.type
_entity_poly.pdbx_seq_one_letter_code
_entity_poly.pdbx_strand_id
1 'polypeptide(L)'
;MKDSIVRGTSEEQVADYEGLDISVTRWKDNKVVTLASTYVGSEPAETVNRYDKKQKKQISIACPKIVKDYNVHMGEVDLMDSFLGRYKIRIKSRKWYIRLFYYMVDMAVIKSWILYKKKYPNRTLGDYRSELAETLCSYKKYDTNKRGRPSSIM
;
A
#
# COMPACT_ATOMS: atom_id res chain seq x y z
N MET A 1 1.74 38.76 20.33
CA MET A 1 1.38 38.10 19.06
C MET A 1 2.08 36.75 19.05
N LYS A 2 1.37 35.62 18.88
CA LYS A 2 2.05 34.33 18.69
C LYS A 2 2.66 34.37 17.30
N ASP A 3 3.98 34.40 17.20
CA ASP A 3 4.66 34.30 15.91
C ASP A 3 4.18 33.04 15.21
N SER A 4 3.55 33.22 14.05
CA SER A 4 3.05 32.11 13.27
C SER A 4 4.24 31.37 12.68
N ILE A 5 4.48 30.13 13.12
CA ILE A 5 5.54 29.26 12.59
C ILE A 5 5.47 29.24 11.06
N VAL A 6 6.60 29.57 10.43
CA VAL A 6 6.73 29.66 8.98
C VAL A 6 6.58 28.27 8.34
N ARG A 7 5.97 28.22 7.15
CA ARG A 7 5.85 26.96 6.41
C ARG A 7 7.22 26.49 5.93
N GLY A 8 7.52 25.21 6.11
CA GLY A 8 8.83 24.62 5.85
C GLY A 8 9.71 24.50 7.09
N THR A 9 9.36 25.15 8.21
CA THR A 9 10.10 25.00 9.48
C THR A 9 10.03 23.56 9.97
N SER A 10 11.19 23.02 10.34
CA SER A 10 11.33 21.72 10.98
C SER A 10 12.20 21.79 12.23
N GLU A 11 11.90 20.92 13.18
CA GLU A 11 12.68 20.70 14.39
C GLU A 11 12.85 19.19 14.58
N GLU A 12 14.03 18.77 15.03
CA GLU A 12 14.37 17.38 15.30
C GLU A 12 14.83 17.21 16.73
N GLN A 13 14.45 16.09 17.33
CA GLN A 13 15.02 15.60 18.57
C GLN A 13 15.41 14.14 18.37
N VAL A 14 16.62 13.79 18.78
CA VAL A 14 17.13 12.41 18.71
C VAL A 14 17.34 11.92 20.13
N ALA A 15 16.86 10.71 20.40
CA ALA A 15 17.07 10.01 21.66
C ALA A 15 17.68 8.64 21.38
N ASP A 16 18.70 8.26 22.15
CA ASP A 16 19.22 6.90 22.16
C ASP A 16 18.39 6.03 23.12
N TYR A 17 17.99 4.86 22.66
CA TYR A 17 17.36 3.83 23.48
C TYR A 17 18.00 2.49 23.19
N GLU A 18 18.72 1.93 24.17
CA GLU A 18 19.43 0.64 24.05
C GLU A 18 20.41 0.59 22.86
N GLY A 19 21.08 1.71 22.55
CA GLY A 19 22.00 1.80 21.41
C GLY A 19 21.32 1.99 20.05
N LEU A 20 20.01 2.28 20.05
CA LEU A 20 19.25 2.63 18.86
C LEU A 20 18.84 4.10 18.90
N ASP A 21 19.32 4.87 17.92
CA ASP A 21 18.88 6.24 17.71
C ASP A 21 17.43 6.30 17.20
N ILE A 22 16.59 7.01 17.93
CA ILE A 22 15.22 7.32 17.56
C ILE A 22 15.14 8.83 17.27
N SER A 23 14.92 9.18 16.02
CA SER A 23 14.68 10.56 15.60
C SER A 23 13.18 10.87 15.61
N VAL A 24 12.81 12.01 16.19
CA VAL A 24 11.48 12.60 16.13
C VAL A 24 11.57 13.96 15.46
N THR A 25 11.02 14.07 14.26
CA THR A 25 10.99 15.29 13.47
C THR A 25 9.59 15.88 13.42
N ARG A 26 9.48 17.16 13.77
CA ARG A 26 8.29 17.98 13.62
C ARG A 26 8.46 18.88 12.40
N TRP A 27 7.49 18.89 11.48
CA TRP A 27 7.54 19.72 10.28
C TRP A 27 6.24 20.49 10.05
N LYS A 28 6.34 21.76 9.68
CA LYS A 28 5.20 22.63 9.38
C LYS A 28 4.96 22.72 7.87
N ASP A 29 4.00 21.97 7.35
CA ASP A 29 3.41 22.24 6.03
C ASP A 29 2.16 23.12 6.19
N ASN A 30 1.01 22.76 5.59
CA ASN A 30 -0.27 23.41 5.87
C ASN A 30 -0.64 23.24 7.36
N LYS A 31 -0.47 22.02 7.87
CA LYS A 31 -0.58 21.66 9.29
C LYS A 31 0.77 21.14 9.78
N VAL A 32 0.94 21.12 11.09
CA VAL A 32 2.12 20.50 11.69
C VAL A 32 1.96 18.99 11.63
N VAL A 33 3.00 18.31 11.19
CA VAL A 33 3.12 16.85 11.24
C VAL A 33 4.31 16.48 12.11
N THR A 34 4.20 15.39 12.86
CA THR A 34 5.28 14.83 13.66
C THR A 34 5.50 13.41 13.22
N LEU A 35 6.74 13.08 12.88
CA LEU A 35 7.15 11.74 12.46
C LEU A 35 8.23 11.25 13.42
N ALA A 36 8.24 9.95 13.68
CA ALA A 36 9.29 9.27 14.42
C ALA A 36 9.88 8.16 13.54
N SER A 37 11.19 7.98 13.60
CA SER A 37 11.90 7.03 12.76
C SER A 37 13.19 6.58 13.44
N THR A 38 13.50 5.29 13.29
CA THR A 38 14.77 4.68 13.70
C THR A 38 15.73 4.53 12.52
N TYR A 39 15.38 5.08 11.36
CA TYR A 39 16.12 4.91 10.10
C TYR A 39 16.65 6.24 9.56
N VAL A 40 15.80 7.26 9.52
CA VAL A 40 16.13 8.54 8.90
C VAL A 40 15.47 9.69 9.66
N GLY A 41 16.27 10.73 9.88
CA GLY A 41 15.88 11.96 10.57
C GLY A 41 15.55 13.10 9.61
N SER A 42 15.88 14.33 9.99
CA SER A 42 15.56 15.50 9.15
C SER A 42 16.54 15.71 8.00
N GLU A 43 17.81 15.38 8.21
CA GLU A 43 18.87 15.59 7.23
C GLU A 43 19.12 14.35 6.34
N PRO A 44 19.58 14.54 5.09
CA PRO A 44 19.73 15.82 4.40
C PRO A 44 18.37 16.41 4.03
N ALA A 45 18.12 17.67 4.40
CA ALA A 45 16.89 18.35 4.08
C ALA A 45 16.79 18.56 2.55
N GLU A 46 15.68 18.11 1.97
CA GLU A 46 15.38 18.30 0.55
C GLU A 46 14.44 19.50 0.35
N THR A 47 14.21 19.90 -0.89
CA THR A 47 13.22 20.95 -1.19
C THR A 47 12.01 20.36 -1.90
N VAL A 48 10.81 20.84 -1.54
CA VAL A 48 9.55 20.45 -2.18
C VAL A 48 8.79 21.68 -2.66
N ASN A 49 8.28 21.60 -3.89
CA ASN A 49 7.41 22.63 -4.44
C ASN A 49 5.99 22.45 -3.89
N ARG A 50 5.46 23.53 -3.28
CA ARG A 50 4.11 23.57 -2.73
C ARG A 50 3.39 24.81 -3.21
N TYR A 51 2.11 24.64 -3.55
CA TYR A 51 1.26 25.78 -3.82
C TYR A 51 0.92 26.52 -2.53
N ASP A 52 1.15 27.82 -2.51
CA ASP A 52 0.70 28.72 -1.45
C ASP A 52 -0.57 29.43 -1.89
N LYS A 53 -1.69 29.15 -1.20
CA LYS A 53 -2.99 29.77 -1.49
C LYS A 53 -3.01 31.27 -1.22
N LYS A 54 -2.23 31.77 -0.26
CA LYS A 54 -2.18 33.20 0.08
C LYS A 54 -1.46 33.99 -1.01
N GLN A 55 -0.34 33.45 -1.49
CA GLN A 55 0.49 34.09 -2.52
C GLN A 55 0.09 33.69 -3.94
N LYS A 56 -0.85 32.75 -4.10
CA LYS A 56 -1.32 32.17 -5.36
C LYS A 56 -0.21 31.67 -6.29
N LYS A 57 0.90 31.21 -5.73
CA LYS A 57 2.09 30.78 -6.47
C LYS A 57 2.68 29.49 -5.88
N GLN A 58 3.50 28.81 -6.68
CA GLN A 58 4.35 27.73 -6.17
C GLN A 58 5.50 28.34 -5.37
N ILE A 59 5.72 27.82 -4.17
CA ILE A 59 6.84 28.16 -3.31
C ILE A 59 7.67 26.91 -3.06
N SER A 60 8.99 27.10 -3.00
CA SER A 60 9.93 26.04 -2.64
C SER A 60 10.12 26.09 -1.13
N ILE A 61 9.85 24.99 -0.43
CA ILE A 61 10.02 24.90 1.03
C ILE A 61 10.96 23.76 1.40
N ALA A 62 11.72 23.95 2.46
CA ALA A 62 12.52 22.88 3.05
C ALA A 62 11.62 21.74 3.54
N CYS A 63 12.03 20.51 3.26
CA CYS A 63 11.35 19.28 3.58
C CYS A 63 12.35 18.31 4.20
N PRO A 64 12.14 17.92 5.47
CA PRO A 64 12.94 16.90 6.12
C PRO A 64 12.94 15.58 5.34
N LYS A 65 14.08 14.87 5.36
CA LYS A 65 14.26 13.60 4.65
C LYS A 65 13.23 12.55 5.08
N ILE A 66 12.97 12.43 6.38
CA ILE A 66 11.92 11.57 6.95
C ILE A 66 10.53 11.77 6.32
N VAL A 67 10.15 13.00 5.99
CA VAL A 67 8.85 13.29 5.35
C VAL A 67 8.83 12.77 3.91
N LYS A 68 9.95 12.94 3.19
CA LYS A 68 10.10 12.45 1.82
C LYS A 68 10.01 10.92 1.80
N ASP A 69 10.80 10.26 2.63
CA ASP A 69 10.86 8.80 2.67
C ASP A 69 9.54 8.19 3.15
N TYR A 70 8.88 8.82 4.12
CA TYR A 70 7.52 8.43 4.51
C TYR A 70 6.56 8.48 3.33
N ASN A 71 6.50 9.59 2.58
CA ASN A 71 5.56 9.75 1.47
C ASN A 71 5.84 8.78 0.30
N VAL A 72 7.10 8.38 0.09
CA VAL A 72 7.46 7.37 -0.93
C VAL A 72 6.82 6.01 -0.60
N HIS A 73 6.82 5.61 0.67
CA HIS A 73 6.39 4.28 1.08
C HIS A 73 4.94 4.22 1.59
N MET A 74 4.37 5.34 2.06
CA MET A 74 3.02 5.41 2.62
C MET A 74 1.95 4.88 1.64
N GLY A 75 2.14 5.10 0.34
CA GLY A 75 1.15 4.76 -0.68
C GLY A 75 1.02 3.28 -1.01
N GLU A 76 1.92 2.40 -0.55
CA GLU A 76 1.89 0.99 -0.94
C GLU A 76 0.67 0.23 -0.40
N VAL A 77 0.25 0.53 0.83
CA VAL A 77 -0.93 -0.08 1.44
C VAL A 77 -2.20 0.35 0.71
N ASP A 78 -2.34 1.66 0.47
CA ASP A 78 -3.47 2.22 -0.28
C ASP A 78 -3.52 1.67 -1.71
N LEU A 79 -2.36 1.45 -2.35
CA LEU A 79 -2.28 0.86 -3.68
C LEU A 79 -2.79 -0.58 -3.68
N MET A 80 -2.40 -1.39 -2.69
CA MET A 80 -2.92 -2.75 -2.52
C MET A 80 -4.44 -2.74 -2.30
N ASP A 81 -4.94 -1.88 -1.42
CA ASP A 81 -6.38 -1.73 -1.17
C ASP A 81 -7.13 -1.27 -2.41
N SER A 82 -6.52 -0.41 -3.22
CA SER A 82 -7.04 0.00 -4.52
C SER A 82 -7.14 -1.16 -5.51
N PHE A 83 -6.14 -2.05 -5.57
CA PHE A 83 -6.20 -3.24 -6.42
C PHE A 83 -7.24 -4.24 -5.93
N LEU A 84 -7.30 -4.48 -4.62
CA LEU A 84 -8.30 -5.32 -3.98
C LEU A 84 -9.72 -4.78 -4.25
N GLY A 85 -9.92 -3.47 -4.18
CA GLY A 85 -11.21 -2.84 -4.43
C GLY A 85 -11.75 -3.03 -5.84
N ARG A 86 -10.86 -3.08 -6.85
CA ARG A 86 -11.24 -3.18 -8.28
C ARG A 86 -11.79 -4.55 -8.66
N TYR A 87 -11.13 -5.64 -8.22
CA TYR A 87 -11.46 -7.01 -8.65
C TYR A 87 -11.79 -7.96 -7.50
N LYS A 88 -12.33 -7.43 -6.40
CA LYS A 88 -12.70 -8.20 -5.21
C LYS A 88 -13.63 -9.38 -5.50
N ILE A 89 -13.30 -10.55 -4.99
CA ILE A 89 -14.22 -11.69 -4.96
C ILE A 89 -15.35 -11.41 -3.95
N ARG A 90 -16.58 -11.26 -4.46
CA ARG A 90 -17.78 -10.93 -3.66
C ARG A 90 -18.69 -12.15 -3.54
N ILE A 91 -18.28 -13.14 -2.76
CA ILE A 91 -19.11 -14.31 -2.44
C ILE A 91 -19.76 -14.12 -1.08
N LYS A 92 -21.09 -14.18 -1.04
CA LYS A 92 -21.86 -14.10 0.21
C LYS A 92 -21.73 -15.41 0.98
N SER A 93 -21.40 -15.34 2.26
CA SER A 93 -21.37 -16.49 3.16
C SER A 93 -21.80 -16.07 4.56
N ARG A 94 -22.48 -16.97 5.27
CA ARG A 94 -22.81 -16.78 6.71
C ARG A 94 -21.59 -16.96 7.61
N LYS A 95 -20.55 -17.63 7.10
CA LYS A 95 -19.31 -17.94 7.83
C LYS A 95 -18.31 -16.81 7.63
N TRP A 96 -18.03 -16.03 8.68
CA TRP A 96 -17.18 -14.84 8.61
C TRP A 96 -15.76 -15.12 8.06
N TYR A 97 -15.20 -16.28 8.38
CA TYR A 97 -13.85 -16.68 7.95
C TYR A 97 -13.72 -16.88 6.43
N ILE A 98 -14.83 -17.16 5.73
CA ILE A 98 -14.83 -17.28 4.25
C ILE A 98 -14.45 -15.94 3.60
N ARG A 99 -14.78 -14.81 4.24
CA ARG A 99 -14.35 -13.48 3.77
C ARG A 99 -12.83 -13.30 3.86
N LEU A 100 -12.19 -13.85 4.89
CA LEU A 100 -10.73 -13.83 5.02
C LEU A 100 -10.08 -14.73 3.97
N PHE A 101 -10.64 -15.92 3.72
CA PHE A 101 -10.15 -16.82 2.68
C PHE A 101 -10.11 -16.14 1.30
N TYR A 102 -11.22 -15.54 0.86
CA TYR A 102 -11.25 -14.86 -0.43
C TYR A 102 -10.34 -13.62 -0.49
N TYR A 103 -10.18 -12.91 0.63
CA TYR A 103 -9.21 -11.82 0.73
C TYR A 103 -7.77 -12.31 0.50
N MET A 104 -7.39 -13.45 1.11
CA MET A 104 -6.08 -14.06 0.90
C MET A 104 -5.89 -14.52 -0.56
N VAL A 105 -6.91 -15.08 -1.19
CA VAL A 105 -6.88 -15.45 -2.62
C VAL A 105 -6.67 -14.21 -3.50
N ASP A 106 -7.44 -13.14 -3.30
CA ASP A 106 -7.27 -11.91 -4.06
C ASP A 106 -5.89 -11.29 -3.87
N MET A 107 -5.37 -11.30 -2.64
CA MET A 107 -4.01 -10.83 -2.34
C MET A 107 -2.95 -11.66 -3.08
N ALA A 108 -3.07 -12.99 -3.08
CA ALA A 108 -2.15 -13.87 -3.79
C ALA A 108 -2.15 -13.58 -5.30
N VAL A 109 -3.35 -13.42 -5.90
CA VAL A 109 -3.52 -13.08 -7.32
C VAL A 109 -2.91 -11.72 -7.67
N ILE A 110 -3.07 -10.70 -6.81
CA ILE A 110 -2.49 -9.38 -7.03
C ILE A 110 -0.96 -9.44 -6.93
N LYS A 111 -0.41 -10.14 -5.93
CA LYS A 111 1.04 -10.29 -5.77
C LYS A 111 1.67 -11.07 -6.93
N SER A 112 1.02 -12.13 -7.41
CA SER A 112 1.48 -12.88 -8.58
C SER A 112 1.38 -12.06 -9.87
N TRP A 113 0.34 -11.23 -10.02
CA TRP A 113 0.23 -10.27 -11.13
C TRP A 113 1.36 -9.23 -11.11
N ILE A 114 1.71 -8.67 -9.95
CA ILE A 114 2.82 -7.70 -9.84
C ILE A 114 4.13 -8.32 -10.34
N LEU A 115 4.39 -9.59 -10.00
CA LEU A 115 5.54 -10.32 -10.51
C LEU A 115 5.44 -10.57 -12.03
N TYR A 116 4.29 -11.02 -12.51
CA TYR A 116 4.04 -11.27 -13.94
C TYR A 116 4.21 -10.00 -14.78
N LYS A 117 3.74 -8.85 -14.27
CA LYS A 117 3.84 -7.54 -14.91
C LYS A 117 5.29 -7.08 -15.11
N LYS A 118 6.22 -7.49 -14.24
CA LYS A 118 7.66 -7.21 -14.44
C LYS A 118 8.20 -7.83 -15.74
N LYS A 119 7.65 -8.98 -16.15
CA LYS A 119 8.02 -9.66 -17.41
C LYS A 119 7.13 -9.22 -18.58
N TYR A 120 5.86 -8.93 -18.32
CA TYR A 120 4.86 -8.56 -19.34
C TYR A 120 4.18 -7.24 -18.98
N PRO A 121 4.81 -6.08 -19.26
CA PRO A 121 4.38 -4.78 -18.73
C PRO A 121 3.03 -4.29 -19.27
N ASN A 122 2.66 -4.75 -20.47
CA ASN A 122 1.45 -4.31 -21.18
C ASN A 122 0.17 -5.08 -20.76
N ARG A 123 0.28 -6.06 -19.86
CA ARG A 123 -0.87 -6.87 -19.43
C ARG A 123 -1.57 -6.26 -18.23
N THR A 124 -2.88 -6.05 -18.34
CA THR A 124 -3.70 -5.49 -17.26
C THR A 124 -3.97 -6.55 -16.19
N LEU A 125 -4.39 -6.11 -14.99
CA LEU A 125 -4.82 -7.02 -13.92
C LEU A 125 -6.05 -7.83 -14.33
N GLY A 126 -6.96 -7.25 -15.12
CA GLY A 126 -8.14 -7.94 -15.64
C GLY A 126 -7.76 -9.11 -16.56
N ASP A 127 -6.90 -8.84 -17.55
CA ASP A 127 -6.44 -9.88 -18.50
C ASP A 127 -5.74 -11.02 -17.77
N TYR A 128 -4.85 -10.69 -16.82
CA TYR A 128 -4.14 -11.67 -16.02
C TYR A 128 -5.09 -12.55 -15.20
N ARG A 129 -6.15 -11.97 -14.62
CA ARG A 129 -7.14 -12.73 -13.85
C ARG A 129 -7.95 -13.68 -14.74
N SER A 130 -8.32 -13.26 -15.95
CA SER A 130 -9.01 -14.12 -16.91
C SER A 130 -8.13 -15.30 -17.33
N GLU A 131 -6.89 -15.04 -17.73
CA GLU A 131 -5.91 -16.06 -18.11
C GLU A 131 -5.64 -17.04 -16.95
N LEU A 132 -5.49 -16.53 -15.74
CA LEU A 132 -5.32 -17.34 -14.55
C LEU A 132 -6.54 -18.23 -14.29
N ALA A 133 -7.75 -17.70 -14.42
CA ALA A 133 -8.98 -18.46 -14.23
C ALA A 133 -9.12 -19.60 -15.27
N GLU A 134 -8.85 -19.32 -16.55
CA GLU A 134 -8.86 -20.31 -17.63
C GLU A 134 -7.83 -21.41 -17.39
N THR A 135 -6.61 -21.02 -16.97
CA THR A 135 -5.53 -21.96 -16.67
C THR A 135 -5.89 -22.86 -15.49
N LEU A 136 -6.46 -22.31 -14.42
CA LEU A 136 -6.88 -23.09 -13.25
C LEU A 136 -8.06 -24.02 -13.55
N CYS A 137 -8.99 -23.61 -14.42
CA CYS A 137 -10.11 -24.43 -14.84
C CYS A 137 -9.72 -25.57 -15.80
N SER A 138 -8.72 -25.33 -16.67
CA SER A 138 -8.20 -26.31 -17.63
C SER A 138 -7.15 -27.24 -17.02
N TYR A 139 -6.60 -26.90 -15.85
CA TYR A 139 -5.68 -27.76 -15.12
C TYR A 139 -6.35 -29.11 -14.82
N LYS A 140 -5.75 -30.21 -15.30
CA LYS A 140 -6.33 -31.56 -15.26
C LYS A 140 -6.85 -31.88 -13.86
N LYS A 141 -8.17 -32.12 -13.75
CA LYS A 141 -8.76 -32.75 -12.57
C LYS A 141 -8.18 -34.16 -12.47
N TYR A 142 -7.42 -34.43 -11.41
CA TYR A 142 -7.24 -35.82 -10.98
C TYR A 142 -8.63 -36.43 -10.78
N ASP A 143 -8.79 -37.68 -11.18
CA ASP A 143 -10.05 -38.42 -11.14
C ASP A 143 -10.59 -38.38 -9.70
N THR A 144 -11.52 -37.47 -9.44
CA THR A 144 -12.13 -37.37 -8.13
C THR A 144 -13.08 -38.55 -8.03
N ASN A 145 -12.72 -39.56 -7.24
CA ASN A 145 -13.64 -40.62 -6.84
C ASN A 145 -15.03 -40.02 -6.63
N LYS A 146 -16.04 -40.50 -7.38
CA LYS A 146 -17.41 -40.00 -7.31
C LYS A 146 -17.84 -39.96 -5.84
N ARG A 147 -17.86 -38.76 -5.24
CA ARG A 147 -18.45 -38.55 -3.92
C ARG A 147 -19.93 -38.27 -4.13
N GLY A 148 -20.74 -39.27 -3.87
CA GLY A 148 -22.19 -39.23 -3.94
C GLY A 148 -22.78 -40.56 -3.47
N ARG A 149 -24.06 -40.53 -3.05
CA ARG A 149 -24.82 -41.74 -2.77
C ARG A 149 -24.87 -42.60 -4.04
N PRO A 150 -24.59 -43.91 -4.00
CA PRO A 150 -24.72 -44.77 -5.15
C PRO A 150 -26.14 -44.64 -5.71
N SER A 151 -26.26 -44.38 -7.01
CA SER A 151 -27.53 -44.48 -7.71
C SER A 151 -27.94 -45.95 -7.70
N SER A 152 -29.02 -46.28 -7.00
CA SER A 152 -29.65 -47.59 -7.10
C SER A 152 -30.18 -47.72 -8.53
N ILE A 153 -29.49 -48.53 -9.32
CA ILE A 153 -29.98 -48.98 -10.62
C ILE A 153 -31.20 -49.85 -10.32
N MET A 154 -32.36 -49.44 -10.85
CA MET A 154 -33.55 -50.29 -10.99
C MET A 154 -33.62 -50.72 -12.44
#